data_AF-A0A3G8EWI3-F1
#
_entry.id   AF-A0A3G8EWI3-F1
#
_cell.length_a   1.000
_cell.length_b   1.000
_cell.length_c   1.000
_cell.angle_alpha   90.00
_cell.angle_beta   90.00
_cell.angle_gamma   90.00
#
_symmetry.space_group_name_H-M   'P 1'
#
loop_
_entity.id
_entity.type
_entity.pdbx_description
1 polymer ?
#
loop_
_entity_poly.entity_id
_entity_poly.type
_entity_poly.pdbx_seq_one_letter_code
_entity_poly.pdbx_strand_id
1 'polypeptide(L)'
;MIAVAENARQKWTQSPFIFCADNDHAIRVNKGIVSATKAAELTGGSVIFPAFTDAEKAQGLTDFNDLDASRDGPLFSMSSTPS
;
A
#
# COMPACT_ATOMS: atom_id res chain seq x y z
N MET A 1 2.19 -13.28 -0.79
CA MET A 1 1.09 -12.55 -1.47
C MET A 1 0.38 -13.39 -2.51
N ILE A 2 1.09 -13.96 -3.49
CA ILE A 2 0.51 -14.69 -4.63
C ILE A 2 -0.46 -15.82 -4.23
N ALA A 3 -0.02 -16.80 -3.43
CA ALA A 3 -0.88 -17.92 -3.02
C ALA A 3 -2.13 -17.47 -2.21
N VAL A 4 -2.00 -16.37 -1.46
CA VAL A 4 -3.14 -15.78 -0.73
C VAL A 4 -4.11 -15.14 -1.70
N ALA A 5 -3.62 -14.44 -2.72
CA ALA A 5 -4.43 -13.80 -3.74
C ALA A 5 -5.21 -14.81 -4.59
N GLU A 6 -4.57 -15.92 -4.98
CA GLU A 6 -5.24 -17.01 -5.71
C GLU A 6 -6.38 -17.63 -4.88
N ASN A 7 -6.09 -18.00 -3.63
CA ASN A 7 -7.11 -18.57 -2.73
C ASN A 7 -8.25 -17.58 -2.46
N ALA A 8 -7.92 -16.31 -2.28
CA ALA A 8 -8.91 -15.25 -2.06
C ALA A 8 -9.78 -15.04 -3.30
N ARG A 9 -9.22 -15.06 -4.51
CA ARG A 9 -10.00 -14.92 -5.75
C ARG A 9 -10.93 -16.11 -6.00
N GLN A 10 -10.53 -17.33 -5.62
CA GLN A 10 -11.44 -18.49 -5.67
C GLN A 10 -12.65 -18.32 -4.74
N LYS A 11 -12.46 -17.69 -3.58
CA LYS A 11 -13.52 -17.46 -2.60
C LYS A 11 -14.39 -16.24 -2.93
N TRP A 12 -13.77 -15.19 -3.46
CA TRP A 12 -14.40 -13.91 -3.78
C TRP A 12 -14.23 -13.61 -5.27
N THR A 13 -14.99 -14.33 -6.08
CA THR A 13 -14.82 -14.38 -7.54
C THR A 13 -15.11 -13.05 -8.24
N GLN A 14 -15.98 -12.20 -7.68
CA GLN A 14 -16.36 -10.92 -8.29
C GLN A 14 -15.94 -9.69 -7.47
N SER A 15 -15.30 -9.88 -6.32
CA SER A 15 -14.88 -8.73 -5.50
C SER A 15 -13.71 -7.98 -6.14
N PRO A 16 -13.64 -6.65 -6.00
CA PRO A 16 -12.46 -5.88 -6.35
C PRO A 16 -11.32 -6.23 -5.39
N PHE A 17 -10.10 -6.36 -5.92
CA PHE A 17 -8.89 -6.58 -5.14
C PHE A 17 -7.97 -5.38 -5.26
N ILE A 18 -7.51 -4.89 -4.11
CA ILE A 18 -6.50 -3.86 -4.01
C ILE A 18 -5.35 -4.45 -3.20
N PHE A 19 -4.16 -4.46 -3.80
CA PHE A 19 -2.94 -4.96 -3.17
C PHE A 19 -2.09 -3.76 -2.75
N CYS A 20 -1.95 -3.56 -1.45
CA CYS A 20 -1.05 -2.57 -0.87
C CYS A 20 0.36 -3.14 -0.84
N ALA A 21 1.30 -2.47 -1.50
CA ALA A 21 2.70 -2.82 -1.49
C ALA A 21 3.51 -1.74 -0.78
N ASP A 22 4.49 -2.16 0.01
CA ASP A 22 5.48 -1.27 0.59
C ASP A 22 6.36 -0.69 -0.52
N ASN A 23 6.70 0.59 -0.44
CA ASN A 23 7.54 1.28 -1.41
C ASN A 23 8.95 1.45 -0.84
N ASP A 24 9.64 0.34 -0.63
CA ASP A 24 11.07 0.36 -0.32
C ASP A 24 11.85 0.94 -1.50
N HIS A 25 12.18 2.23 -1.37
CA HIS A 25 12.89 3.03 -2.36
C HIS A 25 14.41 2.83 -2.31
N ALA A 26 14.94 2.24 -1.23
CA ALA A 26 16.37 2.04 -1.05
C ALA A 26 16.90 0.84 -1.83
N ILE A 27 16.01 -0.11 -2.19
CA ILE A 27 16.35 -1.29 -2.98
C ILE A 27 15.91 -1.16 -4.45
N ARG A 28 16.87 -1.41 -5.35
CA ARG A 28 16.68 -1.41 -6.81
C ARG A 28 15.56 -2.34 -7.30
N VAL A 29 15.26 -3.40 -6.54
CA VAL A 29 14.14 -4.30 -6.81
C VAL A 29 13.30 -4.42 -5.55
N ASN A 30 12.21 -3.66 -5.51
CA ASN A 30 11.24 -3.75 -4.44
C ASN A 30 10.41 -5.04 -4.58
N LYS A 31 10.75 -6.03 -3.74
CA LYS A 31 10.08 -7.33 -3.74
C LYS A 31 8.60 -7.23 -3.36
N GLY A 32 8.22 -6.23 -2.56
CA GLY A 32 6.83 -5.94 -2.19
C GLY A 32 6.00 -5.57 -3.41
N ILE A 33 6.45 -4.58 -4.18
CA ILE A 33 5.80 -4.16 -5.43
C ILE A 33 5.74 -5.32 -6.42
N VAL A 34 6.83 -6.06 -6.61
CA VAL A 34 6.85 -7.21 -7.54
C VAL A 34 5.84 -8.29 -7.13
N SER A 35 5.72 -8.58 -5.83
CA SER A 35 4.74 -9.56 -5.35
C SER A 35 3.30 -9.08 -5.51
N ALA A 36 3.05 -7.79 -5.27
CA ALA A 36 1.74 -7.17 -5.42
C ALA A 36 1.29 -7.08 -6.88
N THR A 37 2.20 -6.71 -7.79
CA THR A 37 1.91 -6.67 -9.23
C THR A 37 1.52 -8.05 -9.73
N LYS A 38 2.27 -9.11 -9.38
CA LYS A 38 1.91 -10.47 -9.76
C LYS A 38 0.57 -10.91 -9.19
N ALA A 39 0.27 -10.53 -7.94
CA ALA A 39 -1.01 -10.84 -7.31
C ALA A 39 -2.18 -10.11 -7.99
N ALA A 40 -1.99 -8.85 -8.37
CA ALA A 40 -2.95 -8.05 -9.11
C ALA A 40 -3.20 -8.64 -10.50
N GLU A 41 -2.16 -9.00 -11.24
CA GLU A 41 -2.27 -9.65 -12.56
C GLU A 41 -3.08 -10.95 -12.50
N LEU A 42 -2.80 -11.79 -11.50
CA LEU A 42 -3.50 -13.07 -11.32
C LEU A 42 -4.98 -12.93 -10.95
N THR A 43 -5.32 -11.86 -10.24
CA THR A 43 -6.67 -11.67 -9.73
C THR A 43 -7.47 -10.64 -10.51
N GLY A 44 -6.88 -9.94 -11.48
CA GLY A 44 -7.48 -8.75 -12.10
C GLY A 44 -7.66 -7.59 -11.11
N GLY A 45 -6.82 -7.53 -10.07
CA GLY A 45 -6.82 -6.47 -9.07
C GLY A 45 -5.96 -5.28 -9.48
N SER A 46 -5.82 -4.32 -8.57
CA SER A 46 -4.94 -3.16 -8.73
C SER A 46 -3.91 -3.10 -7.61
N VAL A 47 -2.74 -2.51 -7.88
CA VAL A 47 -1.68 -2.30 -6.89
C VAL A 47 -1.69 -0.83 -6.47
N ILE A 48 -1.57 -0.59 -5.18
CA ILE A 48 -1.28 0.73 -4.63
C ILE A 48 -0.02 0.66 -3.77
N PHE A 49 0.75 1.74 -3.76
CA PHE A 49 1.95 1.88 -2.95
C PHE A 49 2.03 3.32 -2.43
N PRO A 50 2.70 3.56 -1.28
CA PRO A 50 2.85 4.90 -0.76
C PRO A 50 3.67 5.76 -1.73
N ALA A 51 3.08 6.88 -2.14
CA ALA A 51 3.70 7.83 -3.05
C ALA A 51 4.51 8.84 -2.26
N PHE A 52 5.79 8.56 -1.98
CA PHE A 52 6.68 9.46 -1.27
C PHE A 52 7.30 10.52 -2.20
N THR A 53 7.44 11.73 -1.67
CA THR A 53 8.26 12.83 -2.23
C THR A 53 9.74 12.52 -2.02
N ASP A 54 10.63 13.20 -2.74
CA ASP A 54 12.08 12.99 -2.57
C ASP A 54 12.58 13.33 -1.16
N ALA A 55 11.95 14.28 -0.47
CA ALA A 55 12.26 14.62 0.93
C ALA A 55 11.90 13.49 1.90
N GLU A 56 10.75 12.85 1.71
CA GLU A 56 10.29 11.71 2.52
C GLU A 56 11.14 10.45 2.25
N LYS A 57 11.54 10.24 0.99
CA LYS A 57 12.48 9.16 0.65
C LYS A 57 13.84 9.38 1.31
N ALA A 58 14.30 10.62 1.40
CA ALA A 58 15.54 10.96 2.10
C ALA A 58 15.47 10.70 3.62
N GLN A 59 14.26 10.66 4.19
CA GLN A 59 14.02 10.27 5.58
C GLN A 59 13.93 8.73 5.77
N GLY A 60 13.97 7.96 4.68
CA GLY A 60 13.91 6.51 4.72
C GLY A 60 12.50 5.93 4.92
N LEU A 61 11.45 6.70 4.62
CA LEU A 61 10.06 6.24 4.73
C LEU A 61 9.77 5.23 3.61
N THR A 62 9.17 4.09 3.98
CA THR A 62 8.90 2.99 3.02
C THR A 62 7.46 2.50 3.04
N ASP A 63 6.74 2.69 4.16
CA ASP A 63 5.43 2.08 4.38
C ASP A 63 4.31 3.12 4.54
N PHE A 64 3.05 2.70 4.41
CA PHE A 64 1.90 3.61 4.54
C PHE A 64 1.79 4.27 5.92
N ASN A 65 2.25 3.61 6.98
CA ASN A 65 2.23 4.17 8.33
C ASN A 65 3.23 5.34 8.46
N ASP A 66 4.37 5.27 7.79
CA ASP A 66 5.35 6.36 7.73
C ASP A 66 4.79 7.55 6.94
N LEU A 67 4.09 7.25 5.84
CA LEU A 67 3.41 8.25 5.03
C LEU A 67 2.37 9.02 5.86
N ASP A 68 1.52 8.31 6.61
CA ASP A 68 0.52 8.90 7.52
C ASP A 68 1.19 9.75 8.62
N ALA A 69 2.26 9.26 9.23
CA ALA A 69 3.00 10.01 10.25
C ALA A 69 3.68 11.28 9.70
N SER A 70 4.13 11.26 8.44
CA SER A 70 4.87 12.37 7.81
C SER A 70 3.99 13.50 7.26
N ARG A 71 2.71 13.24 6.95
CA ARG A 71 1.83 14.15 6.18
C ARG A 71 0.67 14.77 6.96
N ASP A 72 0.83 14.92 8.27
CA ASP A 72 -0.20 15.11 9.31
C ASP A 72 -0.66 13.77 9.88
N GLY A 73 -0.17 13.49 11.10
CA GLY A 73 -0.53 12.30 11.89
C GLY A 73 -2.03 12.14 12.13
N PRO A 74 -2.42 11.06 12.83
CA PRO A 74 -3.57 10.22 12.51
C PRO A 74 -4.73 11.04 11.94
N LEU A 75 -5.17 10.68 10.73
CA LEU A 75 -6.35 11.19 10.00
C LEU A 75 -7.70 11.00 10.76
N PHE A 76 -7.67 10.84 12.08
CA PHE A 76 -8.79 10.74 13.00
C PHE A 76 -8.55 11.56 14.28
N SER A 77 -8.14 12.82 14.16
CA SER A 77 -8.55 13.83 15.14
C SER A 77 -9.73 14.59 14.55
N MET A 78 -10.94 14.02 14.70
CA MET A 78 -12.15 14.81 14.51
C MET A 78 -12.07 15.99 15.48
N SER A 79 -11.88 17.17 14.90
CA SER A 79 -12.13 18.45 15.54
C SER A 79 -13.58 18.47 16.03
N SER A 80 -13.80 17.95 17.23
CA SER A 80 -15.02 18.22 18.00
C SER A 80 -14.83 19.57 18.68
N THR A 81 -14.99 20.63 17.89
CA THR A 81 -15.64 21.84 18.39
C THR A 81 -16.80 22.11 17.45
N PRO A 82 -18.02 22.10 17.99
CA PRO A 82 -18.74 23.34 17.96
C PRO A 82 -19.49 23.65 19.27
N SER A 83 -19.34 24.92 19.65
CA SER A 83 -20.22 25.82 20.45
C SER A 83 -20.78 25.31 21.78
#